data_AF-A0A8U0QJT3-F1
#
_entry.id   AF-A0A8U0QJT3-F1
#
_cell.length_a   1.000
_cell.length_b   1.000
_cell.length_c   1.000
_cell.angle_alpha   90.00
_cell.angle_beta   90.00
_cell.angle_gamma   90.00
#
_symmetry.space_group_name_H-M   'P 1'
#
loop_
_entity.id
_entity.type
_entity.pdbx_description
1 polymer ?
#
loop_
_entity_poly.entity_id
_entity_poly.type
_entity_poly.pdbx_seq_one_letter_code
_entity_poly.pdbx_strand_id
1 'polypeptide(L)'
;MNSSAGGSNYDADKNMAYIDTLSPYPTAFSSNTSKKYFLTKLGLQKDYPCPIVAGTDYFRVGSDGSCSTPNCNGILPVGSTARFKYVLINPANKTVVAESLWSNNITLYALKDPERIDNGFAGRSASMIVITSILCSFLALLLLLLLIMLSYVLCCRKEKQEIQVPGSVRMYDTHNLKDPSPYVNRAYEDEPQRPTVTSPIRLKSYTDYDLKKPATEL
;
A
#
# COMPACT_ATOMS: atom_id res chain seq x y z
N MET A 1 -8.01 -18.06 47.43
CA MET A 1 -7.96 -18.11 45.94
C MET A 1 -9.39 -18.22 45.44
N ASN A 2 -10.04 -17.09 45.09
CA ASN A 2 -11.45 -17.12 44.66
C ASN A 2 -11.58 -17.44 43.17
N SER A 3 -11.54 -18.73 42.86
CA SER A 3 -11.96 -19.23 41.55
C SER A 3 -13.48 -19.24 41.43
N SER A 4 -13.95 -19.09 40.19
CA SER A 4 -15.20 -19.68 39.66
C SER A 4 -16.57 -19.31 40.27
N ALA A 5 -16.88 -18.03 40.51
CA ALA A 5 -18.28 -17.62 40.72
C ALA A 5 -19.20 -18.12 39.58
N GLY A 6 -18.84 -17.83 38.33
CA GLY A 6 -19.62 -18.23 37.15
C GLY A 6 -19.81 -19.74 36.97
N GLY A 7 -18.75 -20.52 37.22
CA GLY A 7 -18.81 -21.98 37.11
C GLY A 7 -19.75 -22.60 38.15
N SER A 8 -19.61 -22.21 39.42
CA SER A 8 -20.48 -22.69 40.50
C SER A 8 -21.94 -22.29 40.30
N ASN A 9 -22.20 -21.10 39.76
CA ASN A 9 -23.56 -20.65 39.44
C ASN A 9 -24.17 -21.45 38.28
N TYR A 10 -23.40 -21.76 37.23
CA TYR A 10 -23.86 -22.67 36.17
C TYR A 10 -24.18 -24.04 36.76
N ASP A 11 -23.29 -24.61 37.59
CA ASP A 11 -23.49 -25.95 38.16
C ASP A 11 -24.69 -26.02 39.14
N ALA A 12 -25.10 -24.88 39.72
CA ALA A 12 -26.35 -24.76 40.49
C ALA A 12 -27.61 -24.65 39.59
N ASP A 13 -27.51 -23.97 38.44
CA ASP A 13 -28.64 -23.73 37.53
C ASP A 13 -28.86 -24.88 36.52
N LYS A 14 -27.84 -25.69 36.18
CA LYS A 14 -27.85 -26.60 35.01
C LYS A 14 -28.97 -27.65 34.95
N ASN A 15 -29.58 -27.97 36.10
CA ASN A 15 -30.69 -28.91 36.22
C ASN A 15 -32.07 -28.24 36.06
N MET A 16 -32.13 -26.91 35.94
CA MET A 16 -33.37 -26.17 35.70
C MET A 16 -33.80 -26.28 34.23
N ALA A 17 -35.11 -26.21 33.99
CA ALA A 17 -35.64 -26.00 32.65
C ALA A 17 -35.31 -24.57 32.16
N TYR A 18 -35.19 -24.39 30.85
CA TYR A 18 -34.86 -23.11 30.22
C TYR A 18 -33.50 -22.52 30.65
N ILE A 19 -32.50 -23.37 30.88
CA ILE A 19 -31.12 -22.98 31.23
C ILE A 19 -30.53 -21.97 30.22
N ASP A 20 -30.92 -22.08 28.94
CA ASP A 20 -30.56 -21.16 27.85
C ASP A 20 -31.22 -19.77 27.97
N THR A 21 -31.90 -19.46 29.07
CA THR A 21 -32.48 -18.14 29.33
C THR A 21 -32.14 -17.57 30.72
N LEU A 22 -31.60 -18.39 31.64
CA LEU A 22 -31.34 -17.98 33.04
C LEU A 22 -30.17 -17.01 33.21
N SER A 23 -29.27 -16.96 32.23
CA SER A 23 -28.20 -15.95 32.19
C SER A 23 -27.93 -15.47 30.77
N PRO A 24 -28.73 -14.50 30.28
CA PRO A 24 -28.65 -14.04 28.90
C PRO A 24 -27.52 -13.03 28.69
N TYR A 25 -26.91 -13.03 27.52
CA TYR A 25 -25.98 -11.98 27.11
C TYR A 25 -26.73 -10.68 26.78
N PRO A 26 -26.17 -9.48 27.09
CA PRO A 26 -24.93 -9.19 27.82
C PRO A 26 -25.11 -9.14 29.35
N THR A 27 -26.35 -9.19 29.85
CA THR A 27 -26.63 -8.90 31.27
C THR A 27 -25.97 -9.89 32.22
N ALA A 28 -25.73 -11.14 31.79
CA ALA A 28 -24.91 -12.19 32.42
C ALA A 28 -23.59 -11.71 33.06
N PHE A 29 -22.95 -10.68 32.49
CA PHE A 29 -21.68 -10.14 32.97
C PHE A 29 -21.80 -8.82 33.75
N SER A 30 -22.95 -8.15 33.68
CA SER A 30 -23.24 -6.87 34.37
C SER A 30 -22.90 -6.92 35.86
N SER A 31 -22.48 -5.78 36.43
CA SER A 31 -22.25 -5.62 37.88
C SER A 31 -23.44 -6.08 38.72
N ASN A 32 -24.65 -5.92 38.19
CA ASN A 32 -25.90 -6.13 38.92
C ASN A 32 -26.37 -7.60 38.91
N THR A 33 -25.66 -8.51 38.23
CA THR A 33 -25.92 -9.95 38.32
C THR A 33 -24.78 -10.70 38.99
N SER A 34 -25.16 -11.69 39.80
CA SER A 34 -24.25 -12.67 40.38
C SER A 34 -23.87 -13.77 39.40
N LYS A 35 -24.65 -14.02 38.33
CA LYS A 35 -24.55 -15.25 37.50
C LYS A 35 -23.16 -15.47 36.89
N LYS A 36 -22.60 -14.50 36.16
CA LYS A 36 -21.23 -14.53 35.58
C LYS A 36 -20.90 -15.74 34.67
N TYR A 37 -21.93 -16.36 34.08
CA TYR A 37 -21.82 -17.32 32.98
C TYR A 37 -22.89 -16.97 31.95
N PHE A 38 -22.77 -17.45 30.71
CA PHE A 38 -23.85 -17.41 29.73
C PHE A 38 -23.73 -18.62 28.81
N LEU A 39 -24.77 -18.89 28.03
CA LEU A 39 -24.75 -19.93 27.00
C LEU A 39 -24.74 -19.27 25.63
N THR A 40 -24.03 -19.89 24.67
CA THR A 40 -24.01 -19.44 23.29
C THR A 40 -24.34 -20.59 22.36
N LYS A 41 -25.09 -20.32 21.28
CA LYS A 41 -25.56 -21.37 20.37
C LYS A 41 -24.47 -21.75 19.36
N LEU A 42 -23.90 -22.94 19.55
CA LEU A 42 -22.91 -23.53 18.65
C LEU A 42 -23.50 -24.10 17.34
N GLY A 43 -24.65 -24.75 17.39
CA GLY A 43 -25.30 -25.42 16.24
C GLY A 43 -26.16 -26.61 16.66
N LEU A 44 -26.44 -27.54 15.74
CA LEU A 44 -27.12 -28.80 16.06
C LEU A 44 -26.09 -29.93 16.20
N GLN A 45 -26.38 -30.95 17.02
CA GLN A 45 -25.45 -32.06 17.27
C GLN A 45 -25.03 -32.79 15.99
N LYS A 46 -25.93 -32.90 14.99
CA LYS A 46 -25.64 -33.50 13.69
C LYS A 46 -24.57 -32.77 12.87
N ASP A 47 -24.33 -31.48 13.17
CA ASP A 47 -23.35 -30.64 12.48
C ASP A 47 -21.93 -30.85 13.05
N TYR A 48 -21.82 -31.53 14.21
CA TYR A 48 -20.57 -31.85 14.91
C TYR A 48 -20.45 -33.36 15.16
N PRO A 49 -20.28 -34.18 14.10
CA PRO A 49 -20.14 -35.63 14.22
C PRO A 49 -18.82 -36.04 14.89
N CYS A 50 -18.84 -37.21 15.53
CA CYS A 50 -17.65 -37.91 15.98
C CYS A 50 -17.48 -39.21 15.15
N PRO A 51 -16.32 -39.48 14.54
CA PRO A 51 -15.09 -38.68 14.54
C PRO A 51 -15.23 -37.35 13.77
N ILE A 52 -14.37 -36.39 14.11
CA ILE A 52 -14.35 -35.04 13.53
C ILE A 52 -13.96 -35.13 12.05
N VAL A 53 -14.71 -34.44 11.20
CA VAL A 53 -14.43 -34.30 9.76
C VAL A 53 -13.51 -33.09 9.57
N ALA A 54 -12.47 -33.22 8.74
CA ALA A 54 -11.51 -32.14 8.49
C ALA A 54 -12.21 -30.83 8.05
N GLY A 55 -11.93 -29.73 8.74
CA GLY A 55 -12.51 -28.41 8.47
C GLY A 55 -13.57 -27.93 9.46
N THR A 56 -13.92 -28.71 10.49
CA THR A 56 -14.75 -28.27 11.63
C THR A 56 -13.92 -27.97 12.89
N ASP A 57 -12.69 -27.51 12.69
CA ASP A 57 -11.60 -27.62 13.66
C ASP A 57 -11.73 -26.71 14.90
N TYR A 58 -12.49 -25.61 14.85
CA TYR A 58 -12.68 -24.71 16.01
C TYR A 58 -13.95 -23.84 15.94
N PHE A 59 -14.49 -23.52 17.13
CA PHE A 59 -15.49 -22.47 17.33
C PHE A 59 -14.85 -21.28 18.06
N ARG A 60 -14.92 -20.08 17.47
CA ARG A 60 -14.36 -18.86 18.05
C ARG A 60 -15.38 -18.20 18.98
N VAL A 61 -15.26 -18.39 20.28
CA VAL A 61 -16.13 -17.75 21.28
C VAL A 61 -15.94 -16.23 21.28
N GLY A 62 -17.02 -15.46 21.40
CA GLY A 62 -17.00 -14.00 21.49
C GLY A 62 -16.77 -13.28 20.16
N SER A 63 -17.20 -13.86 19.03
CA SER A 63 -17.05 -13.25 17.70
C SER A 63 -18.04 -12.13 17.41
N ASP A 64 -19.19 -12.11 18.08
CA ASP A 64 -20.35 -11.32 17.65
C ASP A 64 -20.34 -9.95 18.36
N GLY A 65 -20.04 -8.90 17.61
CA GLY A 65 -20.02 -7.53 18.15
C GLY A 65 -21.40 -6.93 18.40
N SER A 66 -22.41 -7.35 17.64
CA SER A 66 -23.79 -6.86 17.72
C SER A 66 -24.76 -7.98 18.07
N CYS A 67 -25.02 -8.16 19.37
CA CYS A 67 -25.95 -9.16 19.88
C CYS A 67 -27.37 -8.61 20.05
N SER A 68 -28.35 -9.31 19.47
CA SER A 68 -29.79 -9.05 19.67
C SER A 68 -30.52 -10.18 20.42
N THR A 69 -29.90 -11.35 20.58
CA THR A 69 -30.53 -12.54 21.19
C THR A 69 -29.80 -13.00 22.46
N PRO A 70 -30.52 -13.55 23.47
CA PRO A 70 -29.96 -14.09 24.72
C PRO A 70 -28.73 -14.99 24.58
N ASN A 71 -28.70 -15.85 23.55
CA ASN A 71 -27.67 -16.88 23.32
C ASN A 71 -26.76 -16.59 22.12
N CYS A 72 -26.54 -15.30 21.79
CA CYS A 72 -25.57 -14.90 20.76
C CYS A 72 -24.13 -15.29 21.16
N ASN A 73 -23.16 -15.17 20.26
CA ASN A 73 -21.74 -15.40 20.59
C ASN A 73 -21.04 -14.08 20.96
N GLY A 74 -21.61 -13.37 21.92
CA GLY A 74 -21.25 -12.00 22.27
C GLY A 74 -19.86 -11.82 22.89
N ILE A 75 -19.28 -10.64 22.67
CA ILE A 75 -17.94 -10.24 23.16
C ILE A 75 -17.80 -10.51 24.67
N LEU A 76 -16.76 -11.26 25.03
CA LEU A 76 -16.42 -11.58 26.42
C LEU A 76 -15.83 -10.37 27.16
N PRO A 77 -16.01 -10.25 28.49
CA PRO A 77 -15.46 -9.12 29.26
C PRO A 77 -13.94 -9.04 29.18
N VAL A 78 -13.43 -7.86 28.79
CA VAL A 78 -11.99 -7.62 28.58
C VAL A 78 -11.19 -7.76 29.87
N GLY A 79 -9.97 -8.30 29.78
CA GLY A 79 -9.11 -8.58 30.95
C GLY A 79 -9.63 -9.64 31.92
N SER A 80 -10.77 -10.28 31.66
CA SER A 80 -11.32 -11.34 32.52
C SER A 80 -10.69 -12.71 32.23
N THR A 81 -10.90 -13.68 33.13
CA THR A 81 -10.53 -15.08 32.90
C THR A 81 -11.79 -15.92 32.71
N ALA A 82 -11.86 -16.60 31.57
CA ALA A 82 -12.99 -17.44 31.18
C ALA A 82 -12.64 -18.94 31.24
N ARG A 83 -13.67 -19.78 31.30
CA ARG A 83 -13.61 -21.23 31.07
C ARG A 83 -14.78 -21.60 30.18
N PHE A 84 -14.60 -22.62 29.36
CA PHE A 84 -15.61 -23.09 28.41
C PHE A 84 -15.91 -24.56 28.64
N LYS A 85 -17.13 -24.98 28.32
CA LYS A 85 -17.56 -26.38 28.23
C LYS A 85 -18.62 -26.49 27.15
N TYR A 86 -18.74 -27.65 26.54
CA TYR A 86 -19.84 -27.95 25.65
C TYR A 86 -21.00 -28.53 26.45
N VAL A 87 -22.22 -28.12 26.10
CA VAL A 87 -23.47 -28.59 26.70
C VAL A 87 -24.44 -28.97 25.58
N LEU A 88 -25.01 -30.16 25.66
CA LEU A 88 -26.07 -30.61 24.77
C LEU A 88 -27.41 -30.30 25.44
N ILE A 89 -28.24 -29.48 24.78
CA ILE A 89 -29.53 -29.04 25.31
C ILE A 89 -30.65 -29.72 24.53
N ASN A 90 -31.62 -30.30 25.25
CA ASN A 90 -32.83 -30.83 24.63
C ASN A 90 -33.70 -29.65 24.12
N PRO A 91 -34.07 -29.61 22.82
CA PRO A 91 -34.78 -28.47 22.24
C PRO A 91 -36.20 -28.27 22.79
N ALA A 92 -36.84 -29.30 23.33
CA ALA A 92 -38.24 -29.25 23.76
C ALA A 92 -38.45 -28.66 25.17
N ASN A 93 -37.64 -29.08 26.14
CA ASN A 93 -37.74 -28.66 27.55
C ASN A 93 -36.57 -27.78 28.02
N LYS A 94 -35.57 -27.57 27.16
CA LYS A 94 -34.40 -26.72 27.43
C LYS A 94 -33.60 -27.13 28.66
N THR A 95 -33.47 -28.44 28.90
CA THR A 95 -32.58 -29.00 29.95
C THR A 95 -31.26 -29.48 29.35
N VAL A 96 -30.19 -29.50 30.16
CA VAL A 96 -28.93 -30.15 29.80
C VAL A 96 -29.13 -31.66 29.75
N VAL A 97 -28.64 -32.29 28.67
CA VAL A 97 -28.69 -33.75 28.43
C VAL A 97 -27.31 -34.38 28.63
N ALA A 98 -26.26 -33.68 28.18
CA ALA A 98 -24.87 -34.09 28.33
C ALA A 98 -23.98 -32.85 28.42
N GLU A 99 -22.83 -32.97 29.07
CA GLU A 99 -21.87 -31.89 29.21
C GLU A 99 -20.42 -32.40 29.14
N SER A 100 -19.52 -31.58 28.60
CA SER A 100 -18.08 -31.84 28.66
C SER A 100 -17.51 -31.43 30.02
N LEU A 101 -16.29 -31.88 30.29
CA LEU A 101 -15.44 -31.26 31.29
C LEU A 101 -15.21 -29.77 30.96
N TRP A 102 -14.98 -28.97 32.00
CA TRP A 102 -14.55 -27.58 31.86
C TRP A 102 -13.13 -27.49 31.29
N SER A 103 -12.90 -26.53 30.40
CA SER A 103 -11.56 -26.17 29.92
C SER A 103 -10.65 -25.70 31.06
N ASN A 104 -9.36 -25.60 30.74
CA ASN A 104 -8.42 -24.79 31.52
C ASN A 104 -8.85 -23.31 31.53
N ASN A 105 -8.33 -22.55 32.49
CA ASN A 105 -8.53 -21.11 32.56
C ASN A 105 -7.88 -20.42 31.36
N ILE A 106 -8.63 -19.54 30.69
CA ILE A 106 -8.16 -18.74 29.55
C ILE A 106 -8.31 -17.27 29.94
N THR A 107 -7.19 -16.58 30.13
CA THR A 107 -7.17 -15.15 30.44
C THR A 107 -7.26 -14.34 29.15
N LEU A 108 -8.24 -13.45 29.08
CA LEU A 108 -8.49 -12.58 27.94
C LEU A 108 -7.61 -11.34 28.02
N TYR A 109 -7.23 -10.81 26.86
CA TYR A 109 -6.47 -9.56 26.79
C TYR A 109 -7.25 -8.40 27.44
N ALA A 110 -6.55 -7.60 28.23
CA ALA A 110 -7.03 -6.28 28.61
C ALA A 110 -6.94 -5.36 27.38
N LEU A 111 -7.91 -4.45 27.22
CA LEU A 111 -7.78 -3.38 26.23
C LEU A 111 -6.59 -2.51 26.60
N LYS A 112 -5.68 -2.32 25.65
CA LYS A 112 -4.65 -1.29 25.79
C LYS A 112 -5.31 0.06 25.51
N ASP A 113 -5.17 0.97 26.47
CA ASP A 113 -5.59 2.36 26.36
C ASP A 113 -5.05 2.98 25.04
N PRO A 114 -5.92 3.45 24.13
CA PRO A 114 -5.51 4.04 22.86
C PRO A 114 -4.52 5.21 23.02
N GLU A 115 -4.65 6.00 24.09
CA GLU A 115 -3.75 7.12 24.37
C GLU A 115 -2.35 6.65 24.81
N ARG A 116 -2.22 5.39 25.23
CA ARG A 116 -0.94 4.72 25.57
C ARG A 116 -0.42 3.81 24.47
N ILE A 117 -1.03 3.83 23.29
CA ILE A 117 -0.45 3.24 22.09
C ILE A 117 0.53 4.28 21.53
N ASP A 118 1.83 4.04 21.74
CA ASP A 118 2.89 4.83 21.11
C ASP A 118 2.70 4.81 19.59
N ASN A 119 2.15 5.92 19.08
CA ASN A 119 1.89 6.16 17.69
C ASN A 119 3.17 6.73 17.08
N GLY A 120 4.16 5.85 16.85
CA GLY A 120 5.56 6.13 16.48
C GLY A 120 5.84 6.98 15.22
N PHE A 121 4.83 7.67 14.69
CA PHE A 121 4.93 8.82 13.78
C PHE A 121 5.82 9.93 14.35
N ALA A 122 5.81 10.19 15.67
CA ALA A 122 6.57 11.27 16.29
C ALA A 122 8.10 11.14 16.08
N GLY A 123 8.63 9.92 16.02
CA GLY A 123 10.07 9.66 15.91
C GLY A 123 10.62 9.48 14.48
N ARG A 124 9.76 9.27 13.47
CA ARG A 124 10.21 8.86 12.12
C ARG A 124 10.25 9.98 11.08
N SER A 125 9.55 11.10 11.30
CA SER A 125 9.49 12.21 10.34
C SER A 125 10.64 13.22 10.48
N ALA A 126 11.12 13.48 11.71
CA ALA A 126 12.11 14.53 11.97
C ALA A 126 13.42 14.34 11.17
N SER A 127 14.02 13.15 11.21
CA SER A 127 15.25 12.85 10.45
C SER A 127 15.02 12.94 8.93
N MET A 128 13.84 12.53 8.44
CA MET A 128 13.50 12.62 7.02
C MET A 128 13.42 14.09 6.55
N ILE A 129 12.86 14.98 7.37
CA ILE A 129 12.79 16.43 7.10
C ILE A 129 14.19 17.06 7.07
N VAL A 130 15.07 16.69 8.01
CA VAL A 130 16.45 17.19 8.03
C VAL A 130 17.22 16.74 6.78
N ILE A 131 17.15 15.46 6.42
CA ILE A 131 17.83 14.92 5.23
C ILE A 131 17.31 15.59 3.94
N THR A 132 15.99 15.71 3.77
CA THR A 132 15.43 16.35 2.57
C THR A 132 15.80 17.83 2.47
N SER A 133 15.80 18.58 3.58
CA SER A 133 16.19 20.00 3.56
C SER A 133 17.65 20.22 3.16
N ILE A 134 18.58 19.37 3.64
CA ILE A 134 20.00 19.41 3.25
C ILE A 134 20.18 19.08 1.77
N LEU A 135 19.53 18.01 1.28
CA LEU A 135 19.60 17.60 -0.12
C LEU A 135 19.02 18.67 -1.06
N CYS A 136 17.88 19.28 -0.70
CA CYS A 136 17.30 20.40 -1.45
C CYS A 136 18.24 21.63 -1.47
N SER A 137 18.91 21.94 -0.37
CA SER A 137 19.87 23.04 -0.30
C SER A 137 21.08 22.82 -1.23
N PHE A 138 21.67 21.62 -1.21
CA PHE A 138 22.77 21.29 -2.12
C PHE A 138 22.32 21.26 -3.59
N LEU A 139 21.13 20.73 -3.89
CA LEU A 139 20.58 20.73 -5.26
C LEU A 139 20.39 22.17 -5.77
N ALA A 140 19.85 23.07 -4.96
CA ALA A 140 19.68 24.47 -5.32
C ALA A 140 21.02 25.18 -5.61
N LEU A 141 22.04 24.93 -4.78
CA LEU A 141 23.40 25.47 -5.00
C LEU A 141 24.04 24.91 -6.27
N LEU A 142 23.92 23.62 -6.53
CA LEU A 142 24.44 22.99 -7.76
C LEU A 142 23.75 23.53 -9.02
N LEU A 143 22.42 23.72 -8.99
CA LEU A 143 21.67 24.34 -10.08
C LEU A 143 22.08 25.80 -10.30
N LEU A 144 22.29 26.57 -9.23
CA LEU A 144 22.75 27.96 -9.32
C LEU A 144 24.16 28.06 -9.93
N LEU A 145 25.08 27.19 -9.52
CA LEU A 145 26.42 27.10 -10.12
C LEU A 145 26.36 26.66 -11.60
N LEU A 146 25.49 25.71 -11.95
CA LEU A 146 25.27 25.29 -13.33
C LEU A 146 24.76 26.45 -14.20
N LEU A 147 23.80 27.25 -13.70
CA LEU A 147 23.29 28.44 -14.40
C LEU A 147 24.36 29.53 -14.55
N ILE A 148 25.19 29.76 -13.53
CA ILE A 148 26.35 30.67 -13.62
C ILE A 148 27.34 30.18 -14.69
N MET A 149 27.71 28.91 -14.68
CA MET A 149 28.61 28.34 -15.68
C MET A 149 28.02 28.38 -17.09
N LEU A 150 26.73 28.09 -17.25
CA LEU A 150 26.03 28.16 -18.53
C LEU A 150 25.99 29.60 -19.05
N SER A 151 25.64 30.58 -18.22
CA SER A 151 25.67 32.00 -18.60
C SER A 151 27.09 32.49 -18.91
N TYR A 152 28.12 32.01 -18.20
CA TYR A 152 29.51 32.32 -18.54
C TYR A 152 29.91 31.71 -19.90
N VAL A 153 29.54 30.46 -20.19
CA VAL A 153 29.84 29.83 -21.49
C VAL A 153 29.06 30.48 -22.63
N LEU A 154 27.83 30.94 -22.40
CA LEU A 154 27.00 31.61 -23.41
C LEU A 154 27.40 33.08 -23.64
N CYS A 155 27.69 33.85 -22.58
CA CYS A 155 27.99 35.28 -22.67
C CYS A 155 29.49 35.59 -22.79
N CYS A 156 30.36 34.73 -22.26
CA CYS A 156 31.81 34.99 -22.15
C CYS A 156 32.66 34.01 -22.97
N ARG A 157 32.11 33.41 -24.04
CA ARG A 157 32.89 32.73 -25.10
C ARG A 157 33.67 33.75 -25.95
N LYS A 158 34.52 34.55 -25.30
CA LYS A 158 35.56 35.33 -25.97
C LYS A 158 36.60 34.34 -26.49
N GLU A 159 36.79 34.37 -27.80
CA GLU A 159 37.83 33.65 -28.52
C GLU A 159 39.21 33.98 -27.92
N LYS A 160 39.79 33.02 -27.19
CA LYS A 160 41.21 33.06 -26.81
C LYS A 160 42.02 32.37 -27.90
N GLN A 161 42.30 33.12 -28.96
CA GLN A 161 43.26 32.72 -29.97
C GLN A 161 44.67 32.96 -29.44
N GLU A 162 45.39 31.88 -29.11
CA GLU A 162 46.72 31.66 -29.67
C GLU A 162 47.08 30.17 -29.57
N ILE A 163 47.18 29.52 -30.73
CA ILE A 163 47.75 28.17 -30.82
C ILE A 163 49.25 28.35 -30.98
N GLN A 164 50.04 28.01 -29.96
CA GLN A 164 51.47 27.80 -30.18
C GLN A 164 51.61 26.58 -31.09
N VAL A 165 52.03 26.81 -32.34
CA VAL A 165 52.28 25.75 -33.33
C VAL A 165 53.73 25.29 -33.19
N PRO A 166 54.00 24.07 -32.68
CA PRO A 166 55.33 23.50 -32.75
C PRO A 166 55.52 22.87 -34.13
N GLY A 167 56.29 23.51 -35.01
CA GLY A 167 56.78 22.87 -36.23
C GLY A 167 56.65 23.70 -37.49
N SER A 168 57.82 24.08 -38.02
CA SER A 168 58.12 24.49 -39.40
C SER A 168 57.00 24.25 -40.43
N VAL A 169 56.45 25.36 -40.94
CA VAL A 169 55.66 25.36 -42.18
C VAL A 169 56.58 24.94 -43.33
N ARG A 170 56.42 23.71 -43.83
CA ARG A 170 57.02 23.32 -45.12
C ARG A 170 56.13 23.83 -46.25
N MET A 171 56.64 24.81 -46.98
CA MET A 171 56.04 25.27 -48.23
C MET A 171 56.24 24.19 -49.30
N TYR A 172 55.16 23.66 -49.86
CA TYR A 172 55.21 22.74 -50.99
C TYR A 172 55.24 23.54 -52.28
N ASP A 173 56.36 23.46 -53.00
CA ASP A 173 56.55 24.12 -54.30
C ASP A 173 56.09 23.17 -55.42
N THR A 174 55.10 23.59 -56.20
CA THR A 174 54.44 22.78 -57.24
C THR A 174 55.08 23.00 -58.61
N HIS A 175 56.36 22.67 -58.73
CA HIS A 175 57.10 22.74 -60.00
C HIS A 175 56.65 21.66 -61.01
N ASN A 176 55.51 21.89 -61.69
CA ASN A 176 55.10 21.14 -62.89
C ASN A 176 54.05 21.83 -63.81
N LEU A 177 53.77 23.14 -63.66
CA LEU A 177 53.05 23.90 -64.70
C LEU A 177 54.03 24.69 -65.57
N LYS A 178 54.38 24.12 -66.72
CA LYS A 178 55.00 24.84 -67.84
C LYS A 178 53.88 25.46 -68.69
N ASP A 179 53.92 26.80 -68.78
CA ASP A 179 53.28 27.70 -69.76
C ASP A 179 51.82 27.38 -70.18
N PRO A 180 50.83 28.22 -69.78
CA PRO A 180 49.42 27.96 -70.09
C PRO A 180 49.09 28.20 -71.58
N SER A 181 48.99 27.14 -72.37
CA SER A 181 48.34 27.19 -73.67
C SER A 181 46.80 27.22 -73.50
N PRO A 182 46.06 28.12 -74.17
CA PRO A 182 44.60 28.15 -74.09
C PRO A 182 43.98 26.95 -74.81
N TYR A 183 43.64 25.90 -74.06
CA TYR A 183 42.98 24.72 -74.60
C TYR A 183 41.48 24.98 -74.82
N VAL A 184 41.07 25.13 -76.08
CA VAL A 184 39.66 25.25 -76.48
C VAL A 184 39.10 23.86 -76.78
N ASN A 185 38.27 23.36 -75.87
CA ASN A 185 37.77 21.98 -75.93
C ASN A 185 36.55 21.84 -76.86
N ARG A 186 36.76 21.41 -78.10
CA ARG A 186 35.71 21.24 -79.14
C ARG A 186 34.74 20.08 -78.91
N ALA A 187 34.79 19.41 -77.75
CA ALA A 187 34.00 18.21 -77.44
C ALA A 187 32.64 18.49 -76.78
N TYR A 188 32.20 19.76 -76.73
CA TYR A 188 30.90 20.19 -76.20
C TYR A 188 30.06 20.95 -77.24
N GLU A 189 30.20 20.60 -78.51
CA GLU A 189 29.17 20.85 -79.51
C GLU A 189 28.33 19.58 -79.67
N ASP A 190 27.01 19.80 -79.81
CA ASP A 190 25.90 18.87 -80.04
C ASP A 190 25.29 18.01 -78.90
N GLU A 191 23.94 18.10 -78.89
CA GLU A 191 22.88 17.23 -78.36
C GLU A 191 22.39 17.27 -76.88
N PRO A 192 21.08 16.99 -76.61
CA PRO A 192 20.35 17.66 -75.54
C PRO A 192 19.49 16.77 -74.59
N GLN A 193 18.85 17.43 -73.59
CA GLN A 193 17.68 16.99 -72.77
C GLN A 193 17.84 15.99 -71.59
N ARG A 194 17.80 16.55 -70.35
CA ARG A 194 16.89 16.24 -69.18
C ARG A 194 16.80 14.79 -68.57
N PRO A 195 16.14 14.59 -67.38
CA PRO A 195 16.16 15.36 -66.12
C PRO A 195 16.15 14.51 -64.80
N THR A 196 16.70 14.99 -63.68
CA THR A 196 16.28 14.57 -62.31
C THR A 196 16.66 15.68 -61.30
N VAL A 197 15.77 16.61 -60.94
CA VAL A 197 14.75 16.55 -59.87
C VAL A 197 15.29 16.17 -58.48
N THR A 198 15.36 17.16 -57.58
CA THR A 198 14.76 17.10 -56.23
C THR A 198 14.60 18.54 -55.71
N SER A 199 13.34 18.93 -55.46
CA SER A 199 12.96 20.22 -54.86
C SER A 199 12.71 20.05 -53.35
N PRO A 200 12.71 21.13 -52.53
CA PRO A 200 12.93 21.02 -51.09
C PRO A 200 11.66 20.69 -50.29
N ILE A 201 11.81 19.86 -49.25
CA ILE A 201 10.76 19.68 -48.24
C ILE A 201 10.86 20.80 -47.20
N ARG A 202 9.78 21.59 -47.13
CA ARG A 202 9.63 22.77 -46.27
C ARG A 202 9.00 22.36 -44.93
N LEU A 203 9.75 22.44 -43.83
CA LEU A 203 9.20 22.29 -42.49
C LEU A 203 8.27 23.48 -42.15
N LYS A 204 7.03 23.20 -41.73
CA LYS A 204 6.06 24.21 -41.28
C LYS A 204 6.48 24.81 -39.92
N SER A 205 6.12 26.08 -39.70
CA SER A 205 6.36 26.81 -38.45
C SER A 205 5.08 26.97 -37.62
N TYR A 206 5.25 27.34 -36.35
CA TYR A 206 4.35 27.27 -35.20
C TYR A 206 3.01 28.07 -35.26
N THR A 207 2.63 28.64 -36.40
CA THR A 207 1.40 29.45 -36.55
C THR A 207 0.18 28.68 -37.08
N ASP A 208 0.16 27.35 -36.93
CA ASP A 208 -0.84 26.43 -37.50
C ASP A 208 -1.72 25.77 -36.41
N TYR A 209 -2.05 26.54 -35.37
CA TYR A 209 -2.94 26.13 -34.28
C TYR A 209 -4.01 27.19 -34.02
N ASP A 210 -5.17 27.01 -34.62
CA ASP A 210 -6.33 27.88 -34.42
C ASP A 210 -7.17 27.41 -33.21
N LEU A 211 -7.55 28.34 -32.33
CA LEU A 211 -8.13 28.08 -31.02
C LEU A 211 -9.66 28.28 -31.07
N LYS A 212 -10.45 27.22 -31.31
CA LYS A 212 -11.93 27.37 -31.26
C LYS A 212 -12.79 26.16 -30.87
N LYS A 213 -13.17 26.17 -29.59
CA LYS A 213 -14.44 25.73 -28.93
C LYS A 213 -14.96 24.25 -29.04
N PRO A 214 -15.76 23.79 -28.04
CA PRO A 214 -16.16 22.39 -27.89
C PRO A 214 -17.61 22.04 -28.29
N ALA A 215 -17.82 20.79 -28.70
CA ALA A 215 -19.07 19.98 -28.74
C ALA A 215 -18.66 18.55 -29.20
N THR A 216 -19.22 17.40 -28.78
CA THR A 216 -20.24 17.02 -27.76
C THR A 216 -19.92 15.59 -27.26
N GLU A 217 -20.59 15.08 -26.23
CA GLU A 217 -20.72 13.62 -26.01
C GLU A 217 -22.07 13.10 -26.55
N LEU A 218 -22.09 11.82 -26.94
CA LEU A 218 -23.27 11.02 -27.29
C LEU A 218 -22.97 9.54 -26.98
#